data_AF-A0AAV4X9R3-F1
#
_entry.id   AF-A0AAV4X9R3-F1
#
_cell.length_a   1.000
_cell.length_b   1.000
_cell.length_c   1.000
_cell.angle_alpha   90.00
_cell.angle_beta   90.00
_cell.angle_gamma   90.00
#
_symmetry.space_group_name_H-M   'P 1'
#
loop_
_entity.id
_entity.type
_entity.pdbx_description
1 polymer ?
#
loop_
_entity_poly.entity_id
_entity_poly.type
_entity_poly.pdbx_seq_one_letter_code
_entity_poly.pdbx_strand_id
1 'polypeptide(L)'
;MHEQKMAVDDNEVNAYIYQKWLDLNADVETNIKEKWWNTVKSHYSSENRKYHTFVHLKRMFNHLDSLINEIENKDAISYAIFFHDVVYDARSQDNEEESVKLFNKFCTESGILKNEELVSKVEELIMALKAHCTEKTQNRRFIWQR
;
A
#
# COMPACT_ATOMS: atom_id res chain seq x y z
N MET A 1 -14.89 13.47 32.49
CA MET A 1 -15.64 12.72 31.48
C MET A 1 -14.96 12.93 30.13
N HIS A 2 -14.75 11.81 29.42
CA HIS A 2 -14.58 11.69 27.98
C HIS A 2 -13.44 12.44 27.29
N GLU A 3 -12.35 11.71 27.04
CA GLU A 3 -11.85 11.48 25.68
C GLU A 3 -11.03 10.18 25.66
N GLN A 4 -11.74 9.04 25.65
CA GLN A 4 -11.16 7.78 25.19
C GLN A 4 -10.91 7.92 23.69
N LYS A 5 -9.69 8.32 23.32
CA LYS A 5 -9.22 8.18 21.94
C LYS A 5 -9.29 6.69 21.59
N MET A 6 -10.09 6.37 20.57
CA MET A 6 -10.26 5.05 19.98
C MET A 6 -8.90 4.51 19.52
N ALA A 7 -8.18 3.82 20.41
CA ALA A 7 -7.16 2.87 20.03
C ALA A 7 -7.91 1.66 19.47
N VAL A 8 -8.20 1.69 18.16
CA VAL A 8 -8.38 0.43 17.44
C VAL A 8 -7.10 -0.35 17.73
N ASP A 9 -7.21 -1.52 18.36
CA ASP A 9 -6.07 -2.30 18.80
C ASP A 9 -5.09 -2.47 17.63
N ASP A 10 -3.90 -1.87 17.74
CA ASP A 10 -2.88 -1.91 16.68
C ASP A 10 -2.58 -3.36 16.29
N ASN A 11 -2.76 -4.31 17.20
CA ASN A 11 -2.63 -5.74 16.90
C ASN A 11 -3.70 -6.27 15.95
N GLU A 12 -4.96 -5.84 16.11
CA GLU A 12 -6.07 -6.26 15.23
C GLU A 12 -5.89 -5.70 13.82
N VAL A 13 -5.46 -4.44 13.71
CA VAL A 13 -5.17 -3.81 12.41
C VAL A 13 -4.01 -4.52 11.72
N ASN A 14 -2.92 -4.79 12.45
CA ASN A 14 -1.76 -5.49 11.92
C ASN A 14 -2.12 -6.91 11.45
N ALA A 15 -2.91 -7.64 12.24
CA ALA A 15 -3.36 -8.98 11.88
C ALA A 15 -4.22 -8.97 10.60
N TYR A 16 -5.15 -8.00 10.48
CA TYR A 16 -5.98 -7.85 9.29
C TYR A 16 -5.15 -7.59 8.02
N ILE A 17 -4.21 -6.64 8.09
CA ILE A 17 -3.35 -6.30 6.96
C ILE A 17 -2.43 -7.47 6.61
N TYR A 18 -1.90 -8.17 7.60
CA TYR A 18 -1.10 -9.36 7.37
C TYR A 18 -1.91 -10.47 6.69
N GLN A 19 -3.16 -10.68 7.07
CA GLN A 19 -4.02 -11.65 6.41
C GLN A 19 -4.24 -11.30 4.93
N LYS A 20 -4.53 -10.03 4.62
CA LYS A 20 -4.64 -9.56 3.21
C LYS A 20 -3.35 -9.79 2.44
N TRP A 21 -2.18 -9.63 3.07
CA TRP A 21 -0.89 -9.94 2.46
C TRP A 21 -0.73 -11.43 2.16
N LEU A 22 -1.15 -12.31 3.07
CA LEU A 22 -1.11 -13.75 2.87
C LEU A 22 -2.05 -14.19 1.75
N ASP A 23 -3.27 -13.66 1.71
CA ASP A 23 -4.28 -13.98 0.71
C ASP A 23 -3.82 -13.56 -0.70
N LEU A 24 -3.26 -12.35 -0.81
CA LEU A 24 -2.72 -11.82 -2.08
C LEU A 24 -1.52 -12.62 -2.59
N ASN A 25 -0.75 -13.22 -1.69
CA ASN A 25 0.48 -13.96 -2.01
C ASN A 25 0.35 -15.46 -1.69
N ALA A 26 -0.85 -16.02 -1.87
CA ALA A 26 -1.14 -17.42 -1.57
C ALA A 26 -0.20 -18.37 -2.32
N ASP A 27 0.07 -18.09 -3.60
CA ASP A 27 0.90 -18.90 -4.49
C ASP A 27 2.41 -18.62 -4.38
N VAL A 28 2.81 -17.63 -3.57
CA VAL A 28 4.23 -17.29 -3.35
C VAL A 28 4.81 -18.16 -2.24
N GLU A 29 6.06 -18.59 -2.40
CA GLU A 29 6.78 -19.36 -1.38
C GLU A 29 6.81 -18.65 -0.02
N THR A 30 6.63 -19.42 1.06
CA THR A 30 6.50 -18.91 2.45
C THR A 30 7.67 -18.06 2.91
N ASN A 31 8.90 -18.50 2.65
CA ASN A 31 10.11 -17.75 2.94
C ASN A 31 10.13 -16.36 2.26
N ILE A 32 9.67 -16.27 1.01
CA ILE A 32 9.66 -15.02 0.23
C ILE A 32 8.56 -14.09 0.76
N LYS A 33 7.32 -14.57 0.96
CA LYS A 33 6.25 -13.74 1.50
C LYS A 33 6.51 -13.24 2.92
N GLU A 34 7.16 -14.04 3.77
CA GLU A 34 7.56 -13.61 5.12
C GLU A 34 8.69 -12.57 5.09
N LYS A 35 9.73 -12.81 4.28
CA LYS A 35 10.83 -11.85 4.08
C LYS A 35 10.27 -10.49 3.67
N TRP A 36 9.44 -10.45 2.64
CA TRP A 36 8.90 -9.21 2.10
C TRP A 36 7.86 -8.55 3.00
N TRP A 37 7.06 -9.35 3.72
CA TRP A 37 6.20 -8.80 4.77
C TRP A 37 7.01 -8.06 5.84
N ASN A 38 8.12 -8.66 6.31
CA ASN A 38 8.99 -8.02 7.30
C ASN A 38 9.62 -6.73 6.76
N THR A 39 9.99 -6.69 5.48
CA THR A 39 10.47 -5.48 4.81
C THR A 39 9.39 -4.40 4.77
N VAL A 40 8.20 -4.71 4.25
CA VAL A 40 7.07 -3.77 4.20
C VAL A 40 6.74 -3.27 5.62
N LYS A 41 6.69 -4.17 6.59
CA LYS A 41 6.41 -3.84 7.99
C LYS A 41 7.44 -2.90 8.60
N SER A 42 8.73 -3.13 8.37
CA SER A 42 9.78 -2.27 8.93
C SER A 42 9.69 -0.85 8.38
N HIS A 43 9.38 -0.70 7.10
CA HIS A 43 9.17 0.58 6.44
C HIS A 43 7.99 1.37 7.04
N TYR A 44 6.86 0.71 7.28
CA TYR A 44 5.67 1.31 7.87
C TYR A 44 5.76 1.53 9.39
N SER A 45 6.72 0.88 10.07
CA SER A 45 6.96 0.99 11.52
C SER A 45 8.06 1.98 11.88
N SER A 46 8.57 2.76 10.93
CA SER A 46 9.64 3.74 11.18
C SER A 46 9.19 4.91 12.06
N GLU A 47 9.98 5.29 13.06
CA GLU A 47 9.63 6.30 14.09
C GLU A 47 9.28 7.70 13.54
N ASN A 48 9.74 8.01 12.32
CA ASN A 48 9.42 9.26 11.65
C ASN A 48 8.00 9.31 11.07
N ARG A 49 7.30 8.16 10.97
CA ARG A 49 5.89 8.09 10.61
C ARG A 49 5.04 8.13 11.87
N LYS A 50 4.79 9.33 12.39
CA LYS A 50 4.00 9.57 13.62
C LYS A 50 2.52 9.16 13.54
N TYR A 51 2.06 8.58 12.43
CA TYR A 51 0.68 8.16 12.21
C TYR A 51 0.60 6.67 11.96
N HIS A 52 -0.43 6.01 12.49
CA HIS A 52 -0.70 4.58 12.34
C HIS A 52 -0.90 4.20 10.86
N THR A 53 0.20 3.98 10.12
CA THR A 53 0.13 3.81 8.66
C THR A 53 -0.63 2.55 8.27
N PHE A 54 -0.63 1.51 9.10
CA PHE A 54 -1.49 0.34 8.88
C PHE A 54 -2.98 0.61 9.05
N VAL A 55 -3.38 1.59 9.88
CA VAL A 55 -4.78 2.05 9.93
C VAL A 55 -5.16 2.72 8.62
N HIS A 56 -4.22 3.44 7.99
CA HIS A 56 -4.44 4.00 6.66
C HIS A 56 -4.63 2.88 5.62
N LEU A 57 -3.75 1.86 5.59
CA LEU A 57 -3.94 0.70 4.72
C LEU A 57 -5.27 -0.01 4.98
N LYS A 58 -5.68 -0.19 6.24
CA LYS A 58 -6.97 -0.83 6.60
C LYS A 58 -8.15 -0.05 6.02
N ARG A 59 -8.11 1.29 6.05
CA ARG A 59 -9.15 2.13 5.44
C ARG A 59 -9.19 1.97 3.92
N MET A 60 -8.03 1.92 3.26
CA MET A 60 -7.96 1.69 1.81
C MET A 60 -8.50 0.31 1.43
N PHE A 61 -8.12 -0.74 2.16
CA PHE A 61 -8.63 -2.09 1.94
C PHE A 61 -10.12 -2.21 2.20
N ASN A 62 -10.65 -1.58 3.26
CA ASN A 62 -12.09 -1.56 3.51
C ASN A 62 -12.85 -0.87 2.37
N HIS A 63 -12.28 0.20 1.80
CA HIS A 63 -12.88 0.86 0.64
C HIS A 63 -12.82 -0.02 -0.61
N LEU A 64 -11.68 -0.68 -0.86
CA LEU A 64 -11.54 -1.65 -1.94
C LEU A 64 -12.56 -2.80 -1.82
N ASP A 65 -12.71 -3.35 -0.62
CA ASP A 65 -13.67 -4.42 -0.32
C ASP A 65 -15.12 -3.96 -0.56
N SER A 66 -15.44 -2.68 -0.33
CA SER A 66 -16.77 -2.13 -0.63
C SER A 66 -17.06 -2.02 -2.13
N LEU A 67 -16.02 -1.95 -2.96
CA LEU A 67 -16.10 -1.82 -4.42
C LEU A 67 -15.75 -3.12 -5.14
N ILE A 68 -15.65 -4.23 -4.40
CA ILE A 68 -15.13 -5.50 -4.89
C ILE A 68 -15.93 -6.10 -6.06
N ASN A 69 -17.19 -5.71 -6.23
CA ASN A 69 -18.02 -6.19 -7.34
C ASN A 69 -17.93 -5.32 -8.60
N GLU A 70 -17.30 -4.16 -8.51
CA GLU A 70 -17.24 -3.15 -9.57
C GLU A 70 -15.82 -2.97 -10.13
N ILE A 71 -14.83 -3.54 -9.45
CA ILE A 71 -13.41 -3.37 -9.76
C ILE A 71 -12.84 -4.65 -10.37
N GLU A 72 -12.31 -4.51 -11.59
CA GLU A 72 -11.40 -5.46 -12.22
C GLU A 72 -9.96 -5.24 -11.70
N ASN A 73 -9.11 -6.28 -11.73
CA ASN A 73 -7.70 -6.20 -11.31
C ASN A 73 -7.47 -5.87 -9.81
N LYS A 74 -8.25 -6.52 -8.93
CA LYS A 74 -8.15 -6.38 -7.46
C LYS A 74 -6.74 -6.62 -6.93
N ASP A 75 -6.02 -7.55 -7.51
CA ASP A 75 -4.65 -7.88 -7.10
C ASP A 75 -3.70 -6.71 -7.38
N ALA A 76 -3.83 -6.07 -8.56
CA ALA A 76 -3.05 -4.90 -8.93
C ALA A 76 -3.27 -3.76 -7.93
N ILE A 77 -4.53 -3.48 -7.60
CA ILE A 77 -4.88 -2.41 -6.65
C ILE A 77 -4.41 -2.77 -5.24
N SER A 78 -4.51 -4.04 -4.85
CA SER A 78 -4.04 -4.50 -3.54
C SER A 78 -2.51 -4.35 -3.39
N TYR A 79 -1.75 -4.73 -4.42
CA TYR A 79 -0.30 -4.49 -4.44
C TYR A 79 0.03 -3.00 -4.42
N ALA A 80 -0.69 -2.17 -5.21
CA ALA A 80 -0.51 -0.73 -5.16
C ALA A 80 -0.79 -0.17 -3.76
N ILE A 81 -1.84 -0.62 -3.06
CA ILE A 81 -2.11 -0.21 -1.67
C ILE A 81 -0.94 -0.56 -0.76
N PHE A 82 -0.36 -1.77 -0.86
CA PHE A 82 0.79 -2.14 -0.03
C PHE A 82 2.04 -1.32 -0.32
N PHE A 83 2.34 -1.09 -1.60
CA PHE A 83 3.62 -0.54 -2.02
C PHE A 83 3.62 0.97 -2.26
N HIS A 84 2.48 1.64 -2.49
CA HIS A 84 2.46 3.05 -2.90
C HIS A 84 3.18 4.01 -1.95
N ASP A 85 3.17 3.72 -0.65
CA ASP A 85 3.79 4.53 0.40
C ASP A 85 4.77 3.70 1.24
N VAL A 86 5.33 2.63 0.68
CA VAL A 86 6.30 1.79 1.41
C VAL A 86 7.60 2.55 1.66
N VAL A 87 8.05 3.37 0.71
CA VAL A 87 9.14 4.32 0.95
C VAL A 87 8.55 5.70 1.22
N TYR A 88 8.91 6.29 2.36
CA TYR A 88 8.47 7.63 2.74
C TYR A 88 9.62 8.41 3.33
N ASP A 89 10.04 9.43 2.61
CA ASP A 89 10.85 10.53 3.10
C ASP A 89 10.12 11.84 2.78
N ALA A 90 9.71 12.57 3.81
CA ALA A 90 9.00 13.85 3.67
C ALA A 90 9.80 14.92 2.90
N ARG A 91 11.10 14.72 2.67
CA ARG A 91 11.99 15.61 1.92
C ARG A 91 12.30 15.13 0.50
N SER A 92 11.90 13.91 0.15
CA SER A 92 12.15 13.32 -1.16
C SER A 92 10.95 13.47 -2.08
N GLN A 93 11.21 13.68 -3.37
CA GLN A 93 10.20 13.65 -4.45
C GLN A 93 10.19 12.31 -5.19
N ASP A 94 11.03 11.37 -4.75
CA ASP A 94 11.27 10.10 -5.43
C ASP A 94 10.68 8.91 -4.65
N ASN A 95 9.87 9.18 -3.62
CA ASN A 95 9.27 8.15 -2.77
C ASN A 95 8.50 7.10 -3.56
N GLU A 96 7.73 7.53 -4.57
CA GLU A 96 6.93 6.65 -5.41
C GLU A 96 7.82 5.83 -6.36
N GLU A 97 8.90 6.41 -6.89
CA GLU A 97 9.85 5.68 -7.73
C GLU A 97 10.64 4.64 -6.94
N GLU A 98 11.07 4.98 -5.72
CA GLU A 98 11.72 4.03 -4.82
C GLU A 98 10.75 2.93 -4.37
N SER A 99 9.47 3.27 -4.19
CA SER A 99 8.41 2.30 -3.90
C SER A 99 8.18 1.33 -5.07
N VAL A 100 8.17 1.82 -6.32
CA VAL A 100 8.13 0.97 -7.53
C VAL A 100 9.36 0.08 -7.62
N LYS A 101 10.56 0.61 -7.37
CA LYS A 101 11.80 -0.20 -7.36
C LYS A 101 11.73 -1.32 -6.32
N LEU A 102 11.13 -1.05 -5.16
CA LEU A 102 10.95 -2.06 -4.12
C LEU A 102 9.94 -3.14 -4.55
N PHE A 103 8.83 -2.73 -5.18
CA PHE A 103 7.84 -3.64 -5.76
C PHE A 103 8.44 -4.54 -6.85
N ASN A 104 9.28 -4.00 -7.73
CA ASN A 104 9.93 -4.79 -8.80
C ASN A 104 10.91 -5.82 -8.26
N LYS A 105 11.64 -5.49 -7.18
CA LYS A 105 12.47 -6.47 -6.47
C LYS A 105 11.62 -7.59 -5.88
N PHE A 106 10.47 -7.24 -5.28
CA PHE A 106 9.52 -8.23 -4.79
C PHE A 106 8.99 -9.14 -5.91
N CYS A 107 8.59 -8.58 -7.05
CA CYS A 107 8.11 -9.34 -8.21
C CYS A 107 9.16 -10.31 -8.77
N THR A 108 10.42 -9.88 -8.79
CA THR A 108 11.55 -10.70 -9.24
C THR A 108 11.77 -11.90 -8.33
N GLU A 109 11.74 -11.69 -7.01
CA GLU A 109 11.97 -12.76 -6.04
C GLU A 109 10.76 -13.69 -5.86
N SER A 110 9.53 -13.16 -5.96
CA SER A 110 8.29 -13.93 -5.81
C SER A 110 7.87 -14.68 -7.07
N GLY A 111 8.48 -14.39 -8.22
CA GLY A 111 8.11 -14.96 -9.51
C GLY A 111 6.88 -14.32 -10.16
N ILE A 112 6.25 -13.32 -9.51
CA ILE A 112 5.10 -12.56 -10.04
C ILE A 112 5.48 -11.76 -11.28
N LEU A 113 6.76 -11.46 -11.48
CA LEU A 113 7.27 -10.76 -12.67
C LEU A 113 6.82 -11.38 -14.01
N LYS A 114 6.46 -12.67 -14.02
CA LYS A 114 5.91 -13.35 -15.20
C LYS A 114 4.55 -12.80 -15.66
N ASN A 115 3.83 -12.10 -14.78
CA ASN A 115 2.58 -11.43 -15.09
C ASN A 115 2.85 -9.95 -15.40
N GLU A 116 3.33 -9.68 -16.61
CA GLU A 116 3.73 -8.33 -17.04
C GLU A 116 2.57 -7.32 -16.98
N GLU A 117 1.34 -7.75 -17.27
CA GLU A 117 0.15 -6.90 -17.19
C GLU A 117 -0.12 -6.45 -15.76
N LEU A 118 -0.06 -7.38 -14.80
CA LEU A 118 -0.21 -7.06 -13.38
C LEU A 118 0.88 -6.10 -12.91
N VAL A 119 2.15 -6.38 -13.22
CA VAL A 119 3.28 -5.56 -12.80
C VAL A 119 3.13 -4.14 -13.36
N SER A 120 2.90 -4.01 -14.67
CA SER A 120 2.72 -2.71 -15.32
C SER A 120 1.55 -1.93 -14.71
N LYS A 121 0.44 -2.61 -14.38
CA LYS A 121 -0.71 -1.96 -13.75
C LYS A 121 -0.41 -1.44 -12.35
N VAL A 122 0.33 -2.21 -11.56
CA VAL A 122 0.74 -1.78 -10.21
C VAL A 122 1.66 -0.57 -10.29
N GLU A 123 2.65 -0.59 -11.19
CA GLU A 123 3.55 0.55 -11.42
C GLU A 123 2.77 1.80 -11.81
N GLU A 124 1.83 1.69 -12.75
CA GLU A 124 0.95 2.79 -13.17
C GLU A 124 0.19 3.37 -11.98
N LEU A 125 -0.42 2.51 -11.14
CA LEU A 125 -1.21 2.92 -9.99
C LEU A 125 -0.34 3.61 -8.91
N ILE A 126 0.86 3.08 -8.62
CA ILE A 126 1.78 3.70 -7.67
C ILE A 126 2.24 5.06 -8.19
N MET A 127 2.57 5.17 -9.48
CA MET A 127 3.02 6.43 -10.08
C MET A 127 1.88 7.46 -10.20
N ALA A 128 0.63 7.03 -10.40
CA ALA A 128 -0.53 7.92 -10.40
C ALA A 128 -0.75 8.60 -9.03
N LEU A 129 -0.36 7.95 -7.93
CA LEU A 129 -0.41 8.55 -6.59
C LEU A 129 0.62 9.69 -6.42
N LYS A 130 1.77 9.65 -7.12
CA LYS A 130 2.75 10.76 -7.22
C LYS A 130 2.11 12.03 -7.80
N ALA A 131 1.26 11.85 -8.82
CA ALA A 131 0.57 12.97 -9.47
C ALA A 131 -0.46 13.65 -8.56
N HIS A 132 -1.17 12.87 -7.73
CA HIS A 132 -2.13 13.43 -6.76
C HIS A 132 -1.47 14.17 -5.58
N CYS A 133 -0.21 13.87 -5.23
CA CYS A 133 0.56 14.64 -4.25
C CYS A 133 1.14 15.93 -4.83
N THR A 134 1.57 15.94 -6.10
CA THR A 134 2.07 17.15 -6.77
C THR A 134 0.96 18.15 -7.08
N GLU A 135 -0.27 17.69 -7.35
CA GLU A 135 -1.44 18.56 -7.54
C GLU A 135 -1.86 19.33 -6.27
N LYS A 136 -1.60 18.78 -5.07
CA LYS A 136 -1.88 19.48 -3.81
C LYS A 136 -1.04 20.75 -3.59
N THR A 137 0.04 20.92 -4.36
CA THR A 137 0.87 22.13 -4.28
C THR A 137 0.55 23.16 -5.38
N GLN A 138 -0.28 22.83 -6.38
CA GLN A 138 -0.67 23.81 -7.42
C GLN A 138 -2.17 24.00 -7.68
N ASN A 139 -3.08 23.25 -7.04
CA ASN A 139 -4.51 23.53 -7.21
C ASN A 139 -5.30 23.40 -5.90
N ARG A 140 -5.52 24.54 -5.23
CA ARG A 140 -6.70 24.74 -4.36
C ARG A 140 -7.98 24.77 -5.22
N ARG A 141 -8.29 23.71 -5.95
CA ARG A 141 -9.60 23.54 -6.59
C ARG A 141 -9.86 22.13 -7.11
N PHE A 142 -9.73 21.11 -6.27
CA PHE A 142 -10.35 19.81 -6.58
C PHE A 142 -11.44 19.46 -5.57
N ILE A 143 -12.66 19.70 -6.04
CA ILE A 143 -13.91 19.19 -5.52
C ILE A 143 -13.95 17.70 -5.89
N TRP A 144 -13.85 16.84 -4.88
CA TRP A 144 -14.57 15.57 -4.90
C TRP A 144 -16.04 15.89 -4.62
N GLN A 145 -16.86 16.02 -5.66
CA GLN A 145 -18.31 15.91 -5.50
C GLN A 145 -18.92 15.22 -6.72
N ARG A 146 -19.56 14.10 -6.38
CA ARG A 146 -20.60 13.36 -7.08
C ARG A 146 -20.21 12.51 -8.28
#